data_AF-A0A1D2R4Y9-F1
#
_entry.id   AF-A0A1D2R4Y9-F1
#
_cell.length_a   1.000
_cell.length_b   1.000
_cell.length_c   1.000
_cell.angle_alpha   90.00
_cell.angle_beta   90.00
_cell.angle_gamma   90.00
#
_symmetry.space_group_name_H-M   'P 1'
#
loop_
_entity.id
_entity.type
_entity.pdbx_description
1 polymer ?
#
loop_
_entity_poly.entity_id
_entity_poly.type
_entity_poly.pdbx_seq_one_letter_code
_entity_poly.pdbx_strand_id
1 'polypeptide(L)'
;MENKEDKTQLICPKCRSGRIVYAGTTVSSGGAGTGTTDQRYLCKDCGYVGSFVLDVSGREKTESDIAMEEDLMKIKKELGL
;
A
#
# COMPACT_ATOMS: atom_id res chain seq x y z
N MET A 1 23.05 -6.67 16.71
CA MET A 1 22.17 -5.62 16.15
C MET A 1 21.56 -6.19 14.90
N GLU A 2 20.41 -6.86 15.03
CA GLU A 2 19.67 -7.38 13.88
C GLU A 2 18.95 -6.20 13.22
N ASN A 3 19.32 -5.87 11.99
CA ASN A 3 18.57 -4.91 11.17
C ASN A 3 17.19 -5.52 10.91
N LYS A 4 16.21 -5.14 11.71
CA LYS A 4 14.82 -5.54 11.55
C LYS A 4 14.28 -4.75 10.36
N GLU A 5 14.40 -5.32 9.17
CA GLU A 5 13.93 -4.69 7.93
C GLU A 5 12.44 -4.35 8.06
N ASP A 6 12.09 -3.09 7.82
CA ASP A 6 10.71 -2.63 7.67
C ASP A 6 10.08 -3.40 6.51
N LYS A 7 9.23 -4.40 6.82
CA LYS A 7 8.64 -5.33 5.85
C LYS A 7 7.47 -4.70 5.10
N THR A 8 7.66 -3.49 4.61
CA THR A 8 6.72 -2.87 3.68
C THR A 8 6.89 -3.51 2.31
N GLN A 9 5.87 -4.22 1.83
CA GLN A 9 5.91 -4.93 0.56
C GLN A 9 4.69 -4.62 -0.30
N LEU A 10 4.87 -4.61 -1.62
CA LEU A 10 3.73 -4.53 -2.53
C LEU A 10 3.04 -5.90 -2.60
N ILE A 11 1.71 -5.90 -2.69
CA ILE A 11 0.88 -7.09 -2.83
C ILE A 11 -0.10 -6.93 -3.97
N CYS A 12 -0.25 -8.00 -4.77
CA CYS A 12 -1.23 -8.05 -5.84
C CYS A 12 -2.66 -8.03 -5.28
N PRO A 13 -3.52 -7.08 -5.71
CA PRO A 13 -4.90 -7.02 -5.22
C PRO A 13 -5.75 -8.19 -5.71
N LYS A 14 -5.34 -8.89 -6.78
CA LYS A 14 -6.09 -10.00 -7.39
C LYS A 14 -5.76 -11.35 -6.77
N CYS A 15 -4.48 -11.65 -6.56
CA CYS A 15 -4.03 -12.97 -6.13
C CYS A 15 -3.19 -12.96 -4.84
N ARG A 16 -3.00 -11.79 -4.22
CA ARG A 16 -2.20 -11.59 -3.00
C ARG A 16 -0.71 -11.97 -3.11
N SER A 17 -0.21 -12.26 -4.32
CA SER A 17 1.22 -12.50 -4.55
C SER A 17 2.06 -11.24 -4.32
N GLY A 18 3.24 -11.41 -3.74
CA GLY A 18 4.29 -10.39 -3.64
C GLY A 18 5.28 -10.39 -4.82
N ARG A 19 5.12 -11.27 -5.82
CA ARG A 19 6.00 -11.34 -7.00
C ARG A 19 5.63 -10.24 -8.00
N ILE A 20 6.07 -9.03 -7.69
CA ILE A 20 5.68 -7.80 -8.39
C ILE A 20 6.91 -7.16 -9.01
N VAL A 21 6.79 -6.73 -10.25
CA VAL A 21 7.84 -6.00 -10.96
C VAL A 21 7.31 -4.67 -11.46
N TYR A 22 8.17 -3.68 -11.54
CA TYR A 22 7.85 -2.43 -12.21
C TYR A 22 7.59 -2.69 -13.70
N ALA A 23 6.49 -2.15 -14.22
CA ALA A 23 6.05 -2.33 -15.61
C ALA A 23 6.24 -1.07 -16.46
N GLY A 24 6.33 0.12 -15.83
CA GLY A 24 6.53 1.39 -16.52
C GLY A 24 5.74 2.53 -15.89
N THR A 25 5.80 3.70 -16.50
CA THR A 25 4.97 4.86 -16.13
C THR A 25 4.03 5.14 -17.29
N THR A 26 2.74 5.34 -17.01
CA THR A 26 1.80 5.88 -17.99
C THR A 26 1.65 7.37 -17.79
N VAL A 27 1.71 8.12 -18.90
CA VAL A 27 1.39 9.55 -18.94
C VAL A 27 -0.06 9.68 -19.40
N SER A 28 -0.94 10.14 -18.52
CA SER A 28 -2.27 10.57 -18.92
C SER A 28 -2.19 12.04 -19.30
N SER A 29 -2.10 12.33 -20.60
CA SER A 29 -2.21 13.69 -21.12
C SER A 29 -3.68 14.11 -21.09
N GLY A 30 -4.14 14.63 -19.95
CA GLY A 30 -5.36 15.43 -19.91
C GLY A 30 -5.18 16.63 -20.85
N GLY A 31 -6.18 16.97 -21.66
CA GLY A 31 -6.12 17.97 -22.74
C GLY A 31 -5.81 19.43 -22.33
N ALA A 32 -5.22 19.65 -21.15
CA ALA A 32 -4.88 20.94 -20.57
C ALA A 32 -3.43 21.00 -20.00
N GLY A 33 -2.48 20.26 -20.58
CA GLY A 33 -1.05 20.51 -20.41
C GLY A 33 -0.37 20.01 -19.12
N THR A 34 -1.11 19.48 -18.15
CA THR A 34 -0.53 18.81 -16.97
C THR A 34 -0.84 17.32 -17.04
N GLY A 35 0.12 16.52 -17.53
CA GLY A 35 -0.01 15.07 -17.53
C GLY A 35 0.29 14.48 -16.16
N THR A 36 -0.60 13.64 -15.61
CA THR A 36 -0.27 12.84 -14.42
C THR A 36 0.55 11.62 -14.83
N THR A 37 1.61 11.35 -14.07
CA THR A 37 2.47 10.18 -14.28
C THR A 37 2.12 9.12 -13.25
N ASP A 38 1.51 8.03 -13.72
CA ASP A 38 1.14 6.90 -12.86
C ASP A 38 2.13 5.75 -13.07
N GLN A 39 2.83 5.35 -12.01
CA GLN A 39 3.66 4.15 -12.02
C GLN A 39 2.77 2.91 -12.08
N ARG A 40 3.09 1.98 -12.98
CA ARG A 40 2.42 0.69 -13.13
C ARG A 40 3.35 -0.44 -12.73
N TYR A 41 2.76 -1.44 -12.10
CA TYR A 41 3.41 -2.67 -11.70
C TYR A 41 2.73 -3.87 -12.36
N LEU A 42 3.43 -4.98 -12.48
CA LEU A 42 2.96 -6.25 -13.03
C LEU A 42 3.12 -7.34 -11.97
N CYS A 43 2.05 -8.11 -11.74
CA CYS A 43 2.10 -9.35 -10.97
C CYS A 43 2.58 -10.49 -11.86
N LYS A 44 3.67 -11.15 -11.48
CA LYS A 44 4.23 -12.29 -12.25
C LYS A 44 3.40 -13.55 -12.18
N ASP A 45 2.55 -13.69 -11.17
CA ASP A 45 1.78 -14.93 -10.96
C ASP A 45 0.42 -14.90 -11.66
N CYS A 46 -0.31 -13.76 -11.62
CA CYS A 46 -1.64 -13.66 -12.23
C CYS A 46 -1.73 -12.69 -13.43
N GLY A 47 -0.62 -12.06 -13.81
CA GLY A 47 -0.57 -11.14 -14.96
C GLY A 47 -1.26 -9.79 -14.78
N TYR A 48 -1.76 -9.47 -13.58
CA TYR A 48 -2.42 -8.19 -13.32
C TYR A 48 -1.44 -7.01 -13.48
N VAL A 49 -1.85 -5.98 -14.22
CA VAL A 49 -1.09 -4.75 -14.44
C VAL A 49 -1.90 -3.55 -13.95
N GLY A 50 -1.32 -2.72 -13.09
CA GLY A 50 -2.00 -1.56 -12.54
C GLY A 50 -1.46 -1.12 -11.19
N SER A 51 -2.37 -0.66 -10.32
CA SER A 51 -2.08 -0.23 -8.94
C SER A 51 -2.06 -1.43 -8.00
N PHE A 52 -1.13 -1.43 -7.04
CA PHE A 52 -0.93 -2.51 -6.09
C PHE A 52 -1.17 -2.03 -4.66
N VAL A 53 -1.38 -2.97 -3.74
CA VAL A 53 -1.60 -2.67 -2.33
C VAL A 53 -0.25 -2.62 -1.63
N LEU A 54 0.00 -1.56 -0.87
CA LEU A 54 1.14 -1.52 0.04
C LEU A 54 0.75 -2.25 1.33
N ASP A 55 1.36 -3.41 1.57
CA ASP A 55 1.20 -4.14 2.81
C ASP A 55 2.17 -3.59 3.86
N VAL A 56 1.59 -2.94 4.87
CA VAL A 56 2.30 -2.35 6.01
C VAL A 56 2.08 -3.16 7.29
N SER A 57 1.50 -4.36 7.21
CA SER A 57 1.21 -5.20 8.39
C SER A 57 2.47 -5.61 9.15
N GLY A 58 3.61 -5.71 8.46
CA GLY A 58 4.91 -6.02 9.06
C GLY A 58 5.70 -4.80 9.54
N ARG A 59 5.19 -3.57 9.35
CA ARG A 59 5.85 -2.34 9.78
C ARG A 59 5.75 -2.19 11.30
N GLU A 60 6.82 -1.68 11.92
CA GLU A 60 6.75 -1.32 13.34
C GLU A 60 5.79 -0.14 13.55
N LYS A 61 4.88 -0.30 14.52
CA LYS A 61 3.96 0.76 14.89
C LYS A 61 4.73 1.94 15.44
N THR A 62 4.47 3.11 14.88
CA THR A 62 4.95 4.39 15.41
C THR A 62 4.11 4.81 16.61
N GLU A 63 4.62 5.77 17.40
CA GLU A 63 3.84 6.37 18.51
C GLU A 63 2.50 6.94 18.02
N SER A 64 2.46 7.50 16.80
CA SER A 64 1.24 7.98 16.18
C SER A 64 0.25 6.86 15.84
N ASP A 65 0.74 5.71 15.38
CA ASP A 65 -0.11 4.55 15.10
C ASP A 65 -0.77 4.04 16.40
N ILE A 66 0.00 4.01 17.49
CA ILE A 66 -0.47 3.59 18.81
C ILE A 66 -1.54 4.56 19.33
N ALA A 67 -1.27 5.86 19.30
CA ALA A 67 -2.22 6.88 19.76
C ALA A 67 -3.55 6.82 18.98
N MET A 68 -3.48 6.64 17.66
CA MET A 68 -4.67 6.49 16.82
C MET A 68 -5.48 5.24 17.17
N GLU A 69 -4.82 4.11 17.42
CA GLU A 69 -5.49 2.87 17.84
C GLU A 69 -6.19 3.01 19.19
N GLU A 70 -5.56 3.69 20.16
CA GLU A 70 -6.17 3.97 21.46
C GLU A 70 -7.43 4.82 21.32
N ASP A 71 -7.37 5.86 20.48
CA ASP A 71 -8.53 6.73 20.25
C ASP A 71 -9.66 5.98 19.51
N LEU A 72 -9.32 5.13 18.53
CA LEU A 72 -10.28 4.24 17.88
C LEU A 72 -10.95 3.28 18.88
N MET A 73 -10.21 2.74 19.86
CA MET A 73 -10.78 1.89 20.91
C MET A 73 -11.73 2.65 21.83
N LYS A 74 -11.40 3.90 22.21
CA LYS A 74 -12.30 4.75 23.00
C LYS A 74 -13.61 5.00 22.27
N ILE A 75 -13.54 5.36 20.98
CA ILE A 75 -14.74 5.60 20.16
C ILE A 75 -15.60 4.33 20.05
N LYS A 76 -15.00 3.16 19.82
CA LYS A 76 -15.75 1.89 19.78
C LYS A 76 -16.50 1.63 21.08
N LYS A 77 -15.84 1.86 22.23
CA LYS A 77 -16.44 1.72 23.55
C LYS A 77 -17.60 2.69 23.77
N GLU A 78 -17.46 3.94 23.33
CA GLU A 78 -18.52 4.96 23.41
C GLU A 78 -19.72 4.63 22.50
N LEU A 79 -19.47 4.00 21.35
CA LEU A 79 -20.51 3.56 20.41
C LEU A 79 -21.13 2.20 20.76
N GLY A 80 -20.61 1.49 21.78
CA GLY A 80 -21.09 0.16 22.18
C GLY A 80 -20.85 -0.94 21.15
N LEU A 81 -19.78 -0.80 20.35
CA LEU A 81 -19.36 -1.73 19.30
C LEU A 81 -18.30 -2.73 19.77
#